data_AF-A0A2M7FCX3-F1
#
_entry.id   AF-A0A2M7FCX3-F1
#
_cell.length_a   1.000
_cell.length_b   1.000
_cell.length_c   1.000
_cell.angle_alpha   90.00
_cell.angle_beta   90.00
_cell.angle_gamma   90.00
#
_symmetry.space_group_name_H-M   'P 1'
#
loop_
_entity.id
_entity.type
_entity.pdbx_description
1 polymer ?
#
loop_
_entity_poly.entity_id
_entity_poly.type
_entity_poly.pdbx_seq_one_letter_code
_entity_poly.pdbx_strand_id
1 'polypeptide(L)' 'MHDLMIIGGGPASVAAGVYAARKRLKTAIITEEIGGQSAV' A
#
# COMPACT_ATOMS: atom_id res chain seq x y z
N MET A 1 -7.64 11.09 10.35
CA MET A 1 -7.81 11.30 8.90
C MET A 1 -6.57 10.82 8.17
N HIS A 2 -6.77 10.17 7.03
CA HIS A 2 -5.73 9.72 6.10
C HIS A 2 -5.86 10.52 4.81
N ASP A 3 -4.73 10.84 4.19
CA ASP A 3 -4.66 11.57 2.91
C ASP A 3 -4.81 10.60 1.71
N LEU A 4 -4.44 9.33 1.91
CA LEU A 4 -4.49 8.29 0.90
C LEU A 4 -4.87 6.95 1.53
N MET A 5 -5.74 6.19 0.86
CA MET A 5 -6.07 4.82 1.21
C MET A 5 -5.75 3.91 0.03
N ILE A 6 -4.98 2.86 0.29
CA ILE A 6 -4.55 1.87 -0.71
C ILE A 6 -5.19 0.54 -0.34
N ILE A 7 -5.89 -0.08 -1.30
CA ILE A 7 -6.60 -1.35 -1.10
C ILE A 7 -5.86 -2.46 -1.86
N GLY A 8 -5.55 -3.55 -1.17
CA GLY A 8 -4.82 -4.70 -1.67
C GLY A 8 -3.38 -4.78 -1.15
N GLY A 9 -2.84 -6.00 -1.03
CA GLY A 9 -1.53 -6.28 -0.42
C GLY A 9 -0.43 -6.68 -1.39
N GLY A 10 -0.65 -6.56 -2.70
CA GLY A 10 0.34 -6.98 -3.71
C GLY A 10 1.53 -6.02 -3.87
N PRO A 11 2.50 -6.34 -4.75
CA PRO A 11 3.70 -5.52 -4.98
C PRO A 11 3.37 -4.07 -5.38
N ALA A 12 2.27 -3.88 -6.13
CA ALA A 12 1.78 -2.57 -6.53
C ALA A 12 1.38 -1.69 -5.33
N SER A 13 0.73 -2.27 -4.30
CA SER A 13 0.31 -1.51 -3.12
C SER A 13 1.50 -1.16 -2.23
N VAL A 14 2.47 -2.08 -2.11
CA VAL A 14 3.74 -1.83 -1.40
C VAL A 14 4.51 -0.70 -2.08
N ALA A 15 4.65 -0.74 -3.41
CA ALA A 15 5.29 0.33 -4.17
C ALA A 15 4.58 1.68 -3.98
N ALA A 16 3.25 1.70 -4.10
CA ALA A 16 2.44 2.91 -3.86
C ALA A 16 2.62 3.44 -2.43
N GLY A 17 2.65 2.57 -1.42
CA GLY A 17 2.91 2.92 -0.03
C GLY A 17 4.28 3.57 0.18
N VAL A 18 5.33 3.04 -0.46
CA VAL A 18 6.67 3.63 -0.41
C VAL A 18 6.68 5.05 -0.97
N TYR A 19 6.07 5.28 -2.14
CA TYR A 19 6.03 6.63 -2.73
C TYR A 19 5.13 7.59 -1.92
N ALA A 20 4.03 7.10 -1.37
CA ALA A 20 3.16 7.90 -0.51
C ALA A 20 3.88 8.32 0.79
N ALA A 21 4.65 7.43 1.40
CA ALA A 21 5.50 7.72 2.56
C ALA A 21 6.59 8.75 2.22
N ARG A 22 7.23 8.64 1.04
CA ARG A 22 8.20 9.62 0.56
C ARG A 22 7.61 11.02 0.36
N LYS A 23 6.31 11.10 0.08
CA LYS A 23 5.54 12.34 -0.02
C LYS A 23 4.94 12.79 1.32
N ARG A 24 5.23 12.07 2.41
CA ARG A 24 4.72 12.34 3.77
C ARG A 24 3.19 12.36 3.86
N LEU A 25 2.52 11.58 3.01
CA LEU A 25 1.07 11.40 3.08
C LEU A 25 0.71 10.46 4.23
N LYS A 26 -0.29 10.80 5.05
CA LYS A 26 -0.90 9.86 5.99
C LYS A 26 -1.63 8.79 5.21
N THR A 27 -0.97 7.67 5.01
CA THR A 27 -1.44 6.61 4.12
C THR A 27 -1.85 5.39 4.92
N ALA A 28 -2.99 4.79 4.61
CA ALA A 28 -3.41 3.49 5.11
C ALA A 28 -3.38 2.46 3.98
N ILE A 29 -2.76 1.30 4.23
CA ILE A 29 -2.88 0.13 3.36
C ILE A 29 -3.85 -0.84 4.03
N ILE A 30 -4.87 -1.27 3.30
CA ILE A 30 -5.89 -2.22 3.76
C ILE A 30 -5.82 -3.45 2.88
N THR A 31 -5.54 -4.59 3.48
CA THR A 31 -5.50 -5.88 2.81
C THR A 31 -5.75 -7.00 3.81
N GLU A 32 -6.27 -8.14 3.34
CA GLU A 32 -6.39 -9.35 4.15
C GLU A 32 -5.02 -10.02 4.34
N GLU A 33 -4.17 -10.00 3.29
CA GLU A 33 -2.82 -10.56 3.32
C GLU A 33 -1.83 -9.68 2.52
N ILE A 34 -0.56 -9.66 2.93
CA ILE A 34 0.55 -8.99 2.23
C ILE A 34 1.22 -9.98 1.28
N GLY A 35 1.50 -9.56 0.05
CA GLY A 35 2.04 -10.39 -1.04
C GLY A 35 1.10 -10.42 -2.26
N GLY A 36 -0.21 -10.34 -2.04
CA GLY A 36 -1.22 -10.35 -3.10
C GLY A 36 -1.12 -11.62 -3.96
N GLN A 37 -1.20 -11.46 -5.29
CA GLN A 37 -1.06 -12.58 -6.23
C GLN A 37 0.40 -12.92 -6.59
N SER A 38 1.38 -12.27 -5.94
CA SER A 38 2.79 -12.47 -6.24
C SER A 38 3.26 -13.77 -5.56
N ALA A 39 3.23 -14.86 -6.31
CA ALA A 39 3.66 -16.19 -5.87
C ALA A 39 5.11 -16.54 -6.28
N VAL A 40 5.92 -15.52 -6.60
CA VAL A 40 7.34 -15.68 -6.98
C VAL A 40 8.27 -15.56 -5.79
#